data_AF-A0AAV4HFB9-F1
#
_entry.id   AF-A0AAV4HFB9-F1
#
_cell.length_a   1.000
_cell.length_b   1.000
_cell.length_c   1.000
_cell.angle_alpha   90.00
_cell.angle_beta   90.00
_cell.angle_gamma   90.00
#
_symmetry.space_group_name_H-M   'P 1'
#
loop_
_entity.id
_entity.type
_entity.pdbx_description
1 polymer ?
#
loop_
_entity_poly.entity_id
_entity_poly.type
_entity_poly.pdbx_seq_one_letter_code
_entity_poly.pdbx_strand_id
1 'polypeptide(L)'
;MLRGSGIKWDLRKTQPYDAYDQVEFDIPIGHRGDCYDRYLVRMAEMRQSMRIIEQCLNKMPPGEIKTDDNKITPPNRAEMKVVVLLHSNVLMFLYLDKKKSC
;
A
#
# COMPACT_ATOMS: atom_id res chain seq x y z
N MET A 1 16.79 -4.90 13.60
CA MET A 1 17.10 -6.04 14.51
C MET A 1 16.46 -5.90 15.90
N LEU A 2 15.55 -4.94 16.12
CA LEU A 2 14.95 -4.67 17.43
C LEU A 2 14.07 -5.84 17.92
N ARG A 3 13.22 -6.40 17.05
CA ARG A 3 12.33 -7.52 17.39
C ARG A 3 13.03 -8.83 17.75
N GLY A 4 14.23 -9.07 17.21
CA GLY A 4 15.02 -10.27 17.56
C GLY A 4 15.65 -10.18 18.95
N SER A 5 15.82 -8.95 19.47
CA SER A 5 16.51 -8.65 20.73
C SER A 5 15.53 -8.39 21.88
N GLY A 6 14.29 -8.89 21.78
CA GLY A 6 13.26 -8.73 22.82
C GLY A 6 12.50 -7.40 22.81
N ILE A 7 12.81 -6.45 21.91
CA ILE A 7 12.14 -5.14 21.89
C ILE A 7 10.85 -5.24 21.07
N LYS A 8 9.71 -5.08 21.76
CA LYS A 8 8.37 -5.03 21.14
C LYS A 8 8.14 -3.67 20.46
N TRP A 9 8.69 -3.52 19.26
CA TRP A 9 8.50 -2.31 18.45
C TRP A 9 8.06 -2.65 17.03
N ASP A 10 6.92 -2.11 16.62
CA ASP A 10 6.37 -2.18 15.26
C ASP A 10 5.54 -0.93 14.97
N LEU A 11 5.87 -0.21 13.90
CA LEU A 11 5.17 1.02 13.51
C LEU A 11 3.70 0.76 13.24
N ARG A 12 3.34 -0.41 12.70
CA ARG A 12 1.94 -0.74 12.35
C ARG A 12 1.01 -0.80 13.58
N LYS A 13 1.56 -0.94 14.78
CA LYS A 13 0.80 -0.90 16.04
C LYS A 13 1.04 0.37 16.85
N THR A 14 2.27 0.90 16.86
CA THR A 14 2.58 2.10 17.67
C THR A 14 2.13 3.39 17.00
N GLN A 15 2.16 3.44 15.66
CA GLN A 15 1.74 4.58 14.85
C GLN A 15 0.99 4.02 13.62
N PRO A 16 -0.24 3.52 13.82
CA PRO A 16 -1.00 2.91 12.73
C PRO A 16 -1.28 3.94 11.64
N TYR A 17 -1.06 3.52 10.40
CA TYR A 17 -1.38 4.27 9.19
C TYR A 17 -2.34 3.46 8.33
N ASP A 18 -2.99 4.11 7.37
CA ASP A 18 -4.04 3.53 6.52
C ASP A 18 -5.14 2.84 7.35
N ALA A 19 -5.30 1.52 7.21
CA ALA A 19 -6.32 0.72 7.89
C ALA A 19 -5.72 -0.42 8.74
N TYR A 20 -4.46 -0.30 9.18
CA TYR A 20 -3.82 -1.32 10.02
C TYR A 20 -4.38 -1.39 11.45
N ASP A 21 -5.08 -0.36 11.88
CA ASP A 21 -5.86 -0.30 13.12
C ASP A 21 -7.07 -1.25 13.10
N GLN A 22 -7.67 -1.47 11.93
CA GLN A 22 -8.86 -2.32 11.73
C GLN A 22 -8.55 -3.80 11.53
N VAL A 23 -7.26 -4.17 11.51
CA VAL A 23 -6.78 -5.53 11.26
C VAL A 23 -6.12 -6.11 12.51
N GLU A 24 -6.45 -7.36 12.81
CA GLU A 24 -5.93 -8.09 13.96
C GLU A 24 -4.73 -8.95 13.55
N PHE A 25 -3.57 -8.65 14.14
CA PHE A 25 -2.34 -9.42 13.97
C PHE A 25 -1.44 -9.29 15.19
N ASP A 26 -0.60 -10.30 15.39
CA ASP A 26 0.35 -10.39 16.49
C ASP A 26 1.77 -10.06 16.04
N ILE A 27 2.57 -9.50 16.94
CA ILE A 27 3.98 -9.16 16.67
C ILE A 27 4.87 -10.25 17.27
N PRO A 28 5.56 -11.09 16.46
CA PRO A 28 6.50 -12.06 16.97
C PRO A 28 7.77 -11.37 17.50
N ILE A 29 8.27 -11.84 18.63
CA ILE A 29 9.45 -11.30 19.32
C ILE A 29 10.40 -12.47 19.60
N GLY A 30 11.68 -12.27 19.32
CA GLY A 30 12.75 -13.19 19.71
C GLY A 30 13.28 -12.86 21.10
N HIS A 31 13.77 -13.85 21.83
CA HIS A 31 14.23 -13.67 23.21
C HIS A 31 15.76 -13.61 23.32
N ARG A 32 16.48 -14.38 22.50
CA ARG A 32 17.93 -14.59 22.65
C ARG A 32 18.78 -13.66 21.77
N GLY A 33 18.20 -13.01 20.75
CA GLY A 33 18.95 -12.13 19.85
C GLY A 33 19.84 -12.86 18.84
N ASP A 34 19.74 -14.19 18.74
CA ASP A 34 20.56 -14.99 17.82
C ASP A 34 20.04 -14.96 16.37
N CYS A 35 20.79 -15.58 15.45
CA CYS A 35 20.38 -15.69 14.05
C CYS A 35 19.12 -16.55 13.87
N TYR A 36 18.92 -17.52 14.76
CA TYR A 36 17.82 -18.47 14.69
C TYR A 36 16.48 -17.84 15.08
N ASP A 37 16.43 -17.09 16.17
CA ASP A 37 15.24 -16.35 16.59
C ASP A 37 14.84 -15.33 15.50
N ARG A 38 15.81 -14.73 14.80
CA ARG A 38 15.54 -13.84 13.65
C ARG A 38 14.92 -14.56 12.47
N TYR A 39 15.33 -15.80 12.22
CA TYR A 39 14.70 -16.64 11.21
C TYR A 39 13.26 -16.98 11.62
N LEU A 40 13.04 -17.41 12.86
CA LEU A 40 11.71 -17.74 13.37
C LEU A 40 10.75 -16.54 13.34
N VAL A 41 11.22 -15.36 13.76
CA VAL A 41 10.45 -14.11 13.70
C VAL A 41 9.99 -13.83 12.26
N ARG A 42 10.86 -13.99 11.26
CA ARG A 42 10.48 -13.82 9.84
C ARG A 42 9.46 -14.86 9.38
N MET A 43 9.62 -16.12 9.78
CA MET A 43 8.66 -17.18 9.46
C MET A 43 7.28 -16.89 10.06
N ALA A 44 7.23 -16.38 11.29
CA ALA A 44 5.99 -15.98 11.95
C ALA A 44 5.38 -14.73 11.29
N GLU A 45 6.19 -13.75 10.88
CA GLU A 45 5.73 -12.56 10.16
C GLU A 45 5.03 -12.92 8.85
N MET A 46 5.56 -13.88 8.08
CA MET A 46 4.90 -14.35 6.86
C MET A 46 3.50 -14.93 7.13
N ARG A 47 3.35 -15.68 8.23
CA ARG A 47 2.05 -16.24 8.64
C ARG A 47 1.07 -15.14 9.03
N GLN A 48 1.54 -14.12 9.76
CA GLN A 48 0.71 -12.98 10.13
C GLN A 48 0.33 -12.13 8.91
N SER A 49 1.22 -11.98 7.94
CA SER A 49 0.90 -11.31 6.66
C SER A 49 -0.20 -12.04 5.90
N MET A 50 -0.19 -13.37 5.84
CA MET A 50 -1.28 -14.15 5.24
C MET A 50 -2.61 -13.90 5.95
N ARG A 51 -2.60 -13.87 7.30
CA ARG A 51 -3.79 -13.58 8.10
C ARG A 51 -4.34 -12.17 7.86
N ILE A 52 -3.46 -11.18 7.67
CA ILE A 52 -3.86 -9.81 7.31
C ILE A 52 -4.56 -9.80 5.95
N ILE A 53 -3.99 -10.48 4.94
CA ILE A 53 -4.57 -10.54 3.59
C ILE A 53 -5.96 -11.16 3.63
N GLU A 54 -6.14 -12.27 4.36
CA GLU A 54 -7.44 -12.93 4.50
C GLU A 54 -8.48 -12.02 5.16
N GLN A 55 -8.11 -11.29 6.22
CA GLN A 55 -9.00 -10.32 6.85
C GLN A 55 -9.35 -9.15 5.93
N CYS A 56 -8.38 -8.63 5.16
CA CYS A 56 -8.62 -7.56 4.21
C CYS A 56 -9.57 -7.98 3.09
N LEU A 57 -9.45 -9.22 2.58
CA LEU A 57 -10.36 -9.76 1.57
C LEU A 57 -11.80 -9.86 2.11
N ASN A 58 -11.98 -10.32 3.36
CA ASN A 58 -13.29 -10.43 3.97
C ASN A 58 -13.93 -9.09 4.32
N LYS A 59 -13.12 -8.06 4.60
CA LYS A 59 -13.57 -6.71 5.00
C LYS A 59 -13.52 -5.70 3.87
N MET A 60 -13.33 -6.11 2.62
CA MET A 60 -13.12 -5.17 1.50
C MET A 60 -14.41 -4.39 1.18
N PRO A 61 -14.44 -3.06 1.40
CA PRO A 61 -15.60 -2.27 1.00
C PRO A 61 -15.59 -2.06 -0.52
N PRO A 62 -16.77 -2.05 -1.17
CA PRO A 62 -16.88 -1.54 -2.52
C PRO A 62 -16.73 -0.01 -2.51
N GLY A 63 -15.97 0.55 -3.44
CA GLY A 63 -15.78 1.98 -3.52
C GLY A 63 -14.74 2.40 -4.56
N GLU A 64 -14.61 3.70 -4.74
CA GLU A 64 -13.60 4.29 -5.59
C GLU A 64 -12.22 4.24 -4.91
N ILE A 65 -11.20 3.87 -5.68
CA ILE A 65 -9.83 3.68 -5.18
C ILE A 65 -9.06 5.01 -5.18
N LYS A 66 -9.52 5.98 -5.97
CA LYS A 66 -8.88 7.28 -6.16
C LYS A 66 -9.85 8.37 -5.77
N THR A 67 -9.30 9.49 -5.29
CA THR A 67 -10.05 10.74 -5.16
C THR A 67 -10.52 11.22 -6.53
N ASP A 68 -11.73 11.76 -6.58
CA ASP A 68 -12.35 12.35 -7.80
C ASP A 68 -11.74 13.69 -8.23
N ASP A 69 -10.87 14.26 -7.39
CA ASP A 69 -10.21 15.52 -7.67
C ASP A 69 -9.12 15.37 -8.74
N ASN A 70 -9.50 15.61 -10.00
CA ASN A 70 -8.61 15.59 -11.18
C ASN A 70 -7.39 16.53 -11.13
N LYS A 71 -7.29 17.40 -10.11
CA LYS A 71 -6.10 18.23 -9.86
C LYS A 71 -5.00 17.47 -9.13
N ILE A 72 -5.37 16.47 -8.34
CA ILE A 72 -4.47 15.68 -7.49
C ILE A 72 -4.22 14.33 -8.13
N THR A 73 -5.30 13.67 -8.59
CA THR A 73 -5.25 12.36 -9.24
C THR A 73 -5.38 12.54 -10.75
N PRO A 74 -4.54 11.87 -11.56
CA PRO A 74 -4.77 11.85 -13.00
C PRO A 74 -6.08 11.11 -13.30
N PRO A 75 -6.87 11.58 -14.29
CA PRO A 75 -8.15 10.98 -14.65
C PRO A 75 -7.98 9.53 -15.12
N ASN A 76 -9.09 8.79 -15.14
CA ASN A 76 -9.07 7.40 -15.56
C ASN A 76 -8.60 7.26 -17.02
N ARG A 77 -7.84 6.18 -17.32
CA ARG A 77 -7.23 5.97 -18.64
C ARG A 77 -8.27 5.94 -19.77
N ALA A 78 -9.48 5.46 -19.50
CA ALA A 78 -10.58 5.45 -20.47
C ALA A 78 -11.04 6.85 -20.89
N GLU A 79 -10.85 7.85 -20.02
CA GLU A 79 -11.21 9.25 -20.28
C GLU A 79 -10.06 10.05 -20.90
N MET A 80 -8.87 9.45 -20.99
CA MET A 80 -7.66 10.08 -21.51
C MET A 80 -7.78 10.27 -23.03
N LYS A 81 -7.74 11.53 -23.49
CA LYS A 81 -7.62 11.83 -24.92
C LYS A 81 -6.18 11.56 -25.38
N VAL A 82 -6.01 10.67 -26.36
CA VAL A 82 -4.73 10.48 -27.05
C VAL A 82 -4.63 11.51 -28.16
N VAL A 83 -3.87 12.59 -27.94
CA VAL A 83 -3.51 13.54 -28.99
C VAL A 83 -2.07 13.23 -29.40
N VAL A 84 -1.90 12.59 -30.56
CA VAL A 84 -0.56 12.31 -31.12
C VAL A 84 -0.09 13.57 -31.84
N LEU A 85 0.84 14.32 -31.24
CA LEU A 85 1.50 15.41 -31.95
C LEU A 85 2.65 14.82 -32.78
N LEU A 86 2.44 14.76 -34.10
CA LEU A 86 3.39 14.31 -35.11
C LEU A 86 4.56 15.31 -35.32
N HIS A 87 5.24 15.75 -34.26
CA HIS A 87 6.51 16.48 -34.39
C HIS A 87 7.57 15.87 -33.45
N SER A 88 8.49 15.13 -34.08
CA SER A 88 9.82 14.74 -33.56
C SER A 88 9.85 14.02 -32.20
N ASN A 89 9.76 12.68 -32.24
CA ASN A 89 10.31 11.67 -31.32
C ASN A 89 10.24 11.87 -29.78
N VAL A 90 9.44 12.79 -29.27
CA VAL A 90 9.15 12.92 -27.84
C VAL A 90 7.66 12.71 -27.66
N LEU A 91 7.29 11.50 -27.25
CA LEU A 91 5.92 11.12 -26.98
C LEU A 91 5.50 11.73 -25.62
N MET A 92 5.24 13.04 -25.61
CA MET A 92 4.70 13.73 -24.44
C MET A 92 3.19 13.52 -24.39
N PHE A 93 2.71 12.61 -23.54
CA PHE A 93 1.28 12.46 -23.25
C PHE A 93 0.79 13.69 -22.47
N LEU A 94 0.32 14.71 -23.18
CA LEU A 94 -0.31 15.87 -22.56
C LEU A 94 -1.72 15.51 -22.07
N TYR A 95 -1.91 15.57 -20.76
CA TYR A 95 -3.16 15.36 -20.04
C TYR A 95 -4.09 16.57 -20.24
N LEU A 96 -4.90 16.57 -21.30
CA LEU A 96 -5.96 17.57 -21.46
C LEU A 96 -7.25 17.09 -20.78
N ASP A 97 -7.53 17.67 -19.62
CA ASP A 97 -8.72 17.45 -18.80
C ASP A 97 -9.99 17.79 -19.58
N LYS A 98 -10.91 16.83 -19.74
CA LYS A 98 -12.14 16.98 -20.56
C LYS A 98 -13.15 17.99 -19.98
N LYS A 99 -12.99 18.43 -18.73
CA LYS A 99 -14.00 19.23 -18.00
C LYS A 99 -13.92 20.75 -18.16
N LYS A 100 -12.94 21.32 -18.87
CA LYS A 100 -12.87 22.78 -19.13
C LYS A 100 -13.65 23.20 -20.40
N SER A 101 -14.89 22.75 -20.54
CA SER A 101 -15.82 23.24 -21.57
C SER A 101 -17.20 23.48 -20.95
N CYS A 102 -17.28 24.55 -20.16
CA CYS A 102 -18.44 25.41 -19.99
C CYS A 102 -17.90 26.80 -19.62
#